data_AF-A0A0D8Y5B7-F1
#
_entry.id   AF-A0A0D8Y5B7-F1
#
_cell.length_a   1.000
_cell.length_b   1.000
_cell.length_c   1.000
_cell.angle_alpha   90.00
_cell.angle_beta   90.00
_cell.angle_gamma   90.00
#
_symmetry.space_group_name_H-M   'P 1'
#
loop_
_entity.id
_entity.type
_entity.pdbx_description
1 polymer ?
#
loop_
_entity_poly.entity_id
_entity_poly.type
_entity_poly.pdbx_seq_one_letter_code
_entity_poly.pdbx_strand_id
1 'polypeptide(L)'
;MKIHTHDHVTCFNDTHLGIAFLKRGDTVPESQLHSSLLDFSESSNFHGLEISNKWFLISRDVGIPLYEGMTMYYHGQYDKTVESIFPIRHEIYRIGGSNAQLYKKYRCAVFELMKPFTYTMNNAEQP
;
A
#
# COMPACT_ATOMS: atom_id res chain seq x y z
N MET A 1 -4.51 -22.77 6.08
CA MET A 1 -4.82 -21.38 5.68
C MET A 1 -4.17 -21.17 4.33
N LYS A 2 -4.93 -20.81 3.29
CA LYS A 2 -4.35 -20.55 1.96
C LYS A 2 -3.63 -19.20 2.01
N ILE A 3 -2.40 -19.15 1.49
CA ILE A 3 -1.62 -17.92 1.45
C ILE A 3 -2.00 -17.19 0.16
N HIS A 4 -2.61 -16.03 0.28
CA HIS A 4 -3.19 -15.26 -0.84
C HIS A 4 -2.16 -14.31 -1.47
N THR A 5 -0.94 -14.82 -1.74
CA THR A 5 0.17 -14.02 -2.26
C THR A 5 0.01 -13.61 -3.73
N HIS A 6 -0.92 -14.18 -4.49
CA HIS A 6 -1.04 -13.94 -5.94
C HIS A 6 -2.43 -13.40 -6.35
N ASP A 7 -3.31 -13.10 -5.39
CA ASP A 7 -4.72 -12.82 -5.69
C ASP A 7 -4.97 -11.37 -6.14
N HIS A 8 -4.12 -10.41 -5.72
CA HIS A 8 -4.11 -8.98 -6.06
C HIS A 8 -5.48 -8.35 -6.36
N VAL A 9 -6.41 -8.48 -5.41
CA VAL A 9 -7.79 -7.98 -5.57
C VAL A 9 -7.88 -6.47 -5.36
N THR A 10 -7.14 -5.93 -4.38
CA THR A 10 -7.04 -4.49 -4.08
C THR A 10 -5.69 -4.21 -3.42
N CYS A 11 -5.09 -3.05 -3.68
CA CYS A 11 -3.81 -2.69 -3.05
C CYS A 11 -3.93 -2.54 -1.52
N PHE A 12 -5.15 -2.27 -1.02
CA PHE A 12 -5.46 -2.34 0.41
C PHE A 12 -5.11 -3.72 0.99
N ASN A 13 -5.58 -4.81 0.37
CA ASN A 13 -5.32 -6.17 0.84
C ASN A 13 -3.83 -6.51 0.76
N ASP A 14 -3.18 -6.16 -0.37
CA ASP A 14 -1.76 -6.45 -0.57
C ASP A 14 -0.90 -5.77 0.51
N THR A 15 -1.15 -4.49 0.79
CA THR A 15 -0.43 -3.73 1.83
C THR A 15 -0.64 -4.35 3.22
N HIS A 16 -1.88 -4.74 3.56
CA HIS A 16 -2.16 -5.35 4.86
C HIS A 16 -1.51 -6.73 5.03
N LEU A 17 -1.53 -7.55 3.98
CA LEU A 17 -0.88 -8.86 3.99
C LEU A 17 0.63 -8.72 4.15
N GLY A 18 1.27 -7.79 3.42
CA GLY A 18 2.71 -7.51 3.56
C GLY A 18 3.09 -7.14 4.99
N ILE A 19 2.39 -6.18 5.59
CA ILE A 19 2.63 -5.77 6.99
C ILE A 19 2.41 -6.95 7.95
N ALA A 20 1.39 -7.79 7.72
CA ALA A 20 1.11 -8.95 8.55
C ALA A 20 2.23 -10.01 8.48
N PHE A 21 2.77 -10.27 7.28
CA PHE A 21 3.91 -11.16 7.11
C PHE A 21 5.17 -10.61 7.79
N LEU A 22 5.48 -9.33 7.57
CA LEU A 22 6.61 -8.67 8.23
C LEU A 22 6.53 -8.77 9.75
N LYS A 23 5.37 -8.44 10.34
CA LYS A 23 5.15 -8.51 11.80
C LYS A 23 5.29 -9.92 12.38
N ARG A 24 5.06 -10.95 11.57
CA ARG A 24 5.24 -12.35 11.96
C ARG A 24 6.66 -12.86 11.71
N GLY A 25 7.51 -12.10 11.01
CA GLY A 25 8.83 -12.53 10.56
C GLY A 25 8.77 -13.49 9.36
N ASP A 26 7.64 -13.59 8.67
CA ASP A 26 7.43 -14.50 7.55
C ASP A 26 7.97 -13.88 6.25
N THR A 27 9.30 -13.86 6.10
CA THR A 27 9.97 -13.20 4.96
C THR A 27 9.70 -13.88 3.60
N VAL A 28 9.54 -15.21 3.58
CA VAL A 28 9.28 -15.96 2.33
C VAL A 28 7.94 -15.57 1.70
N PRO A 29 6.79 -15.65 2.40
CA PRO A 29 5.52 -15.22 1.81
C PRO A 29 5.45 -13.70 1.58
N GLU A 30 6.18 -12.89 2.35
CA GLU A 30 6.30 -11.46 2.08
C GLU A 30 6.96 -11.19 0.73
N SER A 31 8.12 -11.79 0.48
CA SER A 31 8.84 -11.67 -0.79
C SER A 31 8.04 -12.25 -1.97
N GLN A 32 7.30 -13.34 -1.76
CA GLN A 32 6.39 -13.88 -2.77
C GLN A 32 5.26 -12.90 -3.11
N LEU A 33 4.65 -12.26 -2.10
CA LEU A 33 3.60 -11.26 -2.30
C LEU A 33 4.14 -10.02 -3.03
N HIS A 34 5.33 -9.55 -2.67
CA HIS A 34 5.93 -8.38 -3.31
C HIS A 34 6.27 -8.67 -4.78
N SER A 35 6.89 -9.81 -5.07
CA SER A 35 7.23 -10.21 -6.43
C SER A 35 6.00 -10.34 -7.33
N SER A 36 4.96 -11.05 -6.87
CA SER A 36 3.73 -11.21 -7.64
C SER A 36 2.98 -9.88 -7.84
N LEU A 37 3.05 -8.96 -6.86
CA LEU A 37 2.47 -7.62 -6.97
C LEU A 37 3.18 -6.78 -8.04
N LEU A 38 4.50 -6.88 -8.13
CA LEU A 38 5.28 -6.25 -9.20
C LEU A 38 4.85 -6.80 -10.57
N ASP A 39 4.80 -8.13 -10.72
CA ASP A 39 4.35 -8.80 -11.95
C ASP A 39 2.92 -8.36 -12.34
N PHE A 40 2.02 -8.27 -11.36
CA PHE A 40 0.67 -7.78 -11.56
C PHE A 40 0.62 -6.32 -12.03
N SER A 41 1.47 -5.45 -11.47
CA SER A 41 1.52 -4.03 -11.84
C SER A 41 2.08 -3.77 -13.24
N GLU A 42 2.96 -4.65 -13.71
CA GLU A 42 3.60 -4.59 -15.02
C GLU A 42 2.81 -5.31 -16.11
N SER A 43 1.72 -5.98 -15.76
CA SER A 43 0.83 -6.70 -16.67
C SER A 43 0.08 -5.75 -17.61
N SER A 44 0.81 -5.10 -18.53
CA SER A 44 0.24 -4.47 -19.70
C SER A 44 -0.15 -5.58 -20.69
N ASN A 45 -1.44 -5.77 -20.90
CA ASN A 45 -1.99 -6.60 -21.99
C ASN A 45 -1.99 -8.12 -21.79
N PHE A 46 -2.74 -8.64 -20.81
CA PHE A 46 -3.35 -9.96 -21.06
C PHE A 46 -4.46 -9.79 -22.11
N HIS A 47 -4.07 -9.95 -23.37
CA HIS A 47 -4.96 -10.05 -24.52
C HIS A 47 -6.03 -11.13 -24.22
N GLY A 48 -7.27 -10.73 -23.95
CA GLY A 48 -8.42 -11.65 -23.99
C GLY A 48 -9.28 -11.77 -22.73
N LEU A 49 -8.99 -11.08 -21.64
CA LEU A 49 -9.95 -10.94 -20.53
C LEU A 49 -10.31 -9.46 -20.37
N GLU A 50 -11.61 -9.16 -20.39
CA GLU A 50 -12.15 -7.81 -20.27
C GLU A 50 -11.43 -7.00 -19.18
N ILE A 51 -10.85 -5.87 -19.62
CA ILE A 51 -10.30 -4.77 -18.82
C ILE A 51 -11.45 -4.07 -18.08
N SER A 52 -12.15 -4.78 -17.20
CA SER A 52 -13.20 -4.18 -16.36
C SER A 52 -12.61 -3.56 -15.09
N ASN A 53 -11.40 -3.96 -14.70
CA ASN A 53 -10.79 -3.55 -13.44
C ASN A 53 -9.37 -3.00 -13.65
N LYS A 54 -9.24 -1.67 -13.63
CA LYS A 54 -7.98 -0.91 -13.74
C LYS A 54 -7.05 -1.06 -12.51
N TRP A 55 -7.13 -2.17 -11.78
CA TRP A 55 -6.40 -2.38 -10.53
C TRP A 55 -4.90 -2.46 -10.76
N PHE A 56 -4.42 -3.03 -11.87
CA PHE A 56 -2.98 -3.05 -12.17
C PHE A 56 -2.39 -1.63 -12.26
N LEU A 57 -3.12 -0.67 -12.85
CA LEU A 57 -2.70 0.74 -12.91
C LEU A 57 -2.66 1.36 -11.51
N ILE A 58 -3.66 1.07 -10.68
CA ILE A 58 -3.69 1.56 -9.30
C ILE A 58 -2.57 0.93 -8.47
N SER A 59 -2.31 -0.37 -8.63
CA SER A 59 -1.20 -1.06 -8.00
C SER A 59 0.13 -0.44 -8.39
N ARG A 60 0.33 -0.15 -9.68
CA ARG A 60 1.54 0.52 -10.17
C ARG A 60 1.70 1.94 -9.60
N ASP A 61 0.66 2.76 -9.76
CA ASP A 61 0.77 4.20 -9.49
C ASP A 61 0.69 4.54 -7.99
N VAL A 62 0.00 3.71 -7.19
CA VAL A 62 -0.31 3.98 -5.78
C VAL A 62 0.01 2.79 -4.88
N GLY A 63 -0.33 1.57 -5.30
CA GLY A 63 -0.19 0.37 -4.47
C GLY A 63 1.25 0.01 -4.13
N ILE A 64 2.16 0.02 -5.09
CA ILE A 64 3.58 -0.31 -4.91
C ILE A 64 4.28 0.74 -4.05
N PRO A 65 4.20 2.07 -4.34
CA PRO A 65 4.83 3.06 -3.47
C PRO A 65 4.30 3.02 -2.03
N LEU A 66 3.01 2.67 -1.85
CA LEU A 66 2.42 2.46 -0.53
C LEU A 66 2.99 1.21 0.14
N TYR A 67 2.96 0.06 -0.54
CA TYR A 67 3.48 -1.22 -0.03
C TYR A 67 4.94 -1.08 0.40
N GLU A 68 5.80 -0.59 -0.49
CA GLU A 68 7.22 -0.44 -0.24
C GLU A 68 7.49 0.60 0.85
N GLY A 69 6.75 1.70 0.86
CA GLY A 69 6.83 2.71 1.92
C GLY A 69 6.53 2.14 3.31
N MET A 70 5.54 1.23 3.40
CA MET A 70 5.19 0.54 4.64
C MET A 70 6.23 -0.52 5.03
N THR A 71 6.85 -1.20 4.07
CA THR A 71 7.98 -2.11 4.32
C THR A 71 9.20 -1.33 4.83
N MET A 72 9.52 -0.18 4.22
CA MET A 72 10.57 0.72 4.69
C MET A 72 10.30 1.22 6.12
N TYR A 73 9.03 1.55 6.43
CA TYR A 73 8.63 1.98 7.76
C TYR A 73 8.85 0.86 8.79
N TYR A 74 8.48 -0.37 8.44
CA TYR A 74 8.71 -1.54 9.29
C TYR A 74 10.21 -1.73 9.61
N HIS A 75 11.10 -1.44 8.65
CA HIS A 75 12.55 -1.51 8.83
C HIS A 75 13.17 -0.24 9.45
N GLY A 76 12.38 0.74 9.86
CA GLY A 76 12.86 1.98 10.47
C GLY A 76 13.48 2.99 9.48
N GLN A 77 13.28 2.80 8.18
CA GLN A 77 13.79 3.69 7.11
C GLN A 77 12.79 4.83 6.86
N TYR A 78 12.59 5.67 7.86
CA TYR A 78 11.51 6.67 7.88
C TYR A 78 11.66 7.77 6.80
N ASP A 79 12.89 8.16 6.49
CA ASP A 79 13.23 9.07 5.41
C ASP A 79 12.70 8.55 4.07
N LYS A 80 13.03 7.31 3.73
CA LYS A 80 12.60 6.69 2.48
C LYS A 80 11.10 6.38 2.45
N THR A 81 10.51 6.06 3.61
CA THR A 81 9.05 5.96 3.73
C THR A 81 8.37 7.26 3.28
N VAL A 82 8.87 8.42 3.71
CA VAL A 82 8.32 9.71 3.30
C VAL A 82 8.52 9.92 1.81
N GLU A 83 9.71 9.68 1.27
CA GLU A 83 9.98 9.80 -0.17
C GLU A 83 9.04 8.94 -1.02
N SER A 84 8.69 7.74 -0.55
CA SER A 84 7.80 6.81 -1.24
C SER A 84 6.32 7.21 -1.14
N ILE A 85 5.83 7.53 0.07
CA ILE A 85 4.39 7.73 0.32
C ILE A 85 3.96 9.18 0.06
N PHE A 86 4.83 10.16 0.31
CA PHE A 86 4.46 11.57 0.21
C PHE A 86 3.95 11.97 -1.19
N PRO A 87 4.55 11.52 -2.31
CA PRO A 87 4.05 11.84 -3.65
C PRO A 87 2.63 11.35 -3.91
N ILE A 88 2.24 10.20 -3.34
CA ILE A 88 0.94 9.56 -3.57
C ILE A 88 -0.11 9.87 -2.50
N ARG A 89 0.20 10.72 -1.51
CA ARG A 89 -0.64 10.95 -0.31
C ARG A 89 -2.10 11.33 -0.59
N HIS A 90 -2.36 12.00 -1.71
CA HIS A 90 -3.70 12.41 -2.13
C HIS A 90 -4.42 11.37 -3.00
N GLU A 91 -3.70 10.35 -3.45
CA GLU A 91 -4.17 9.29 -4.34
C GLU A 91 -4.48 7.99 -3.57
N ILE A 92 -4.13 7.91 -2.28
CA ILE A 92 -4.33 6.71 -1.43
C ILE A 92 -5.79 6.23 -1.42
N TYR A 93 -6.78 7.11 -1.60
CA TYR A 93 -8.18 6.70 -1.67
C TYR A 93 -8.47 5.70 -2.80
N ARG A 94 -7.62 5.64 -3.83
CA ARG A 94 -7.76 4.76 -5.00
C ARG A 94 -7.47 3.30 -4.71
N ILE A 95 -6.82 2.95 -3.59
CA ILE A 95 -6.34 1.57 -3.32
C ILE A 95 -7.45 0.51 -3.15
N GLY A 96 -8.73 0.92 -3.18
CA GLY A 96 -9.88 0.03 -3.06
C GLY A 96 -10.17 -0.42 -1.63
N GLY A 97 -11.09 -1.38 -1.49
CA GLY A 97 -11.53 -1.89 -0.19
C GLY A 97 -12.74 -1.13 0.37
N SER A 98 -13.67 -0.71 -0.49
CA SER A 98 -14.75 0.25 -0.25
C SER A 98 -15.57 0.04 1.04
N ASN A 99 -15.61 -1.15 1.66
CA ASN A 99 -16.24 -1.32 3.00
C ASN A 99 -15.37 -0.89 4.20
N ALA A 100 -14.04 -0.77 4.06
CA ALA A 100 -13.15 -0.16 5.05
C ALA A 100 -13.08 1.38 4.91
N GLN A 101 -13.52 1.92 3.76
CA GLN A 101 -13.48 3.36 3.43
C GLN A 101 -14.85 4.05 3.56
N LEU A 102 -15.98 3.31 3.51
CA LEU A 102 -17.34 3.89 3.51
C LEU A 102 -17.98 4.13 4.89
N TYR A 103 -17.33 3.77 6.00
CA TYR A 103 -17.74 4.34 7.30
C TYR A 103 -17.26 5.78 7.38
N LYS A 104 -18.16 6.66 6.95
CA LYS A 104 -18.17 8.11 7.16
C LYS A 104 -17.26 8.55 8.33
N LYS A 105 -16.40 9.53 8.00
CA LYS A 105 -15.90 10.59 8.90
C LYS A 105 -14.60 10.35 9.69
N TYR A 106 -13.99 9.17 9.76
CA TYR A 106 -12.77 9.01 10.56
C TYR A 106 -11.67 8.18 9.89
N ARG A 107 -10.47 8.79 9.86
CA ARG A 107 -9.12 8.26 9.68
C ARG A 107 -9.03 6.74 9.39
N CYS A 108 -8.57 6.43 8.18
CA CYS A 108 -7.98 5.13 7.84
C CYS A 108 -6.83 4.79 8.82
N ALA A 109 -6.59 3.51 9.12
CA ALA A 109 -5.44 3.06 9.91
C ALA A 109 -4.09 3.54 9.32
N VAL A 110 -4.03 3.75 7.99
CA VAL A 110 -2.91 4.41 7.32
C VAL A 110 -2.75 5.86 7.79
N PHE A 111 -3.85 6.62 7.93
CA PHE A 111 -3.84 7.96 8.52
C PHE A 111 -3.48 7.98 10.02
N GLU A 112 -3.85 6.94 10.78
CA GLU A 112 -3.41 6.77 12.18
C GLU A 112 -1.91 6.51 12.27
N LEU A 113 -1.37 5.64 11.42
CA LEU A 113 0.07 5.37 11.29
C LEU A 113 0.85 6.58 10.76
N MET A 114 0.22 7.44 9.96
CA MET A 114 0.79 8.69 9.45
C MET A 114 0.58 9.92 10.35
N LYS A 115 -0.19 9.82 11.46
CA LYS A 115 -0.33 10.94 12.42
C LYS A 115 1.00 11.54 12.89
N PRO A 116 2.03 10.75 13.26
CA PRO A 116 3.31 11.32 13.66
C PRO A 116 3.97 12.17 12.55
N PHE A 117 3.66 11.95 11.27
CA PHE A 117 4.16 12.76 10.15
C PHE A 117 3.40 14.06 9.94
N THR A 118 2.09 14.11 10.26
CA THR A 118 1.31 15.35 10.16
C THR A 118 1.53 16.32 11.32
N TYR A 119 1.96 15.81 12.48
CA TYR A 119 2.22 16.63 13.67
C TYR A 119 3.57 17.34 13.62
N THR A 120 4.59 16.74 12.99
CA THR A 120 5.92 17.35 12.86
C THR A 120 5.97 18.48 11.83
N MET A 121 5.17 18.41 10.75
CA MET A 121 5.11 19.47 9.73
C MET A 121 4.44 20.76 10.26
N ASN A 122 3.41 20.65 11.11
CA ASN A 122 2.69 21.82 11.62
C ASN A 122 3.41 22.57 12.77
N ASN A 123 4.44 21.97 13.36
CA ASN A 123 5.24 22.58 14.43
C ASN A 123 6.62 23.06 13.96
N ALA A 124 6.97 22.82 12.69
CA ALA A 124 8.21 23.30 12.09
C ALA A 124 8.10 24.72 11.50
N GLU A 125 6.88 25.30 11.50
CA GLU A 125 6.59 26.64 10.97
C GLU A 125 6.10 27.63 12.05
N GLN A 126 6.50 27.47 13.31
CA GLN A 126 6.34 28.53 14.32
C GLN A 126 7.71 28.95 14.85
N PRO A 127 8.10 30.24 14.73
CA PRO A 127 9.36 30.76 15.27
C PRO A 127 9.39 30.75 16.80
#